data_AF-A0A2A9IA92-F1
#
_entry.id   AF-A0A2A9IA92-F1
#
_cell.length_a   1.000
_cell.length_b   1.000
_cell.length_c   1.000
_cell.angle_alpha   90.00
_cell.angle_beta   90.00
_cell.angle_gamma   90.00
#
_symmetry.space_group_name_H-M   'P 1'
#
loop_
_entity.id
_entity.type
_entity.pdbx_description
1 polymer ?
#
loop_
_entity_poly.entity_id
_entity_poly.type
_entity_poly.pdbx_seq_one_letter_code
_entity_poly.pdbx_strand_id
1 'polypeptide(L)'
;MDLDAYQKAIIKFDLNEKIESQNEVDFAFVDKVLGLSGEAGEVADKVKKVIRDQEGKLSVNDKKAIGQELGDILWYVATSARYLGISLEQIASENIEKLESRLSRGKISGSGDER
;
A
#
# COMPACT_ATOMS: atom_id res chain seq x y z
N MET A 1 -16.09 5.38 6.07
CA MET A 1 -15.70 5.61 4.67
C MET A 1 -15.28 4.26 4.13
N ASP A 2 -15.87 3.79 3.05
CA ASP A 2 -15.41 2.59 2.34
C ASP A 2 -14.17 2.88 1.49
N LEU A 3 -13.53 1.86 0.92
CA LEU A 3 -12.24 2.01 0.22
C LEU A 3 -12.39 2.77 -1.10
N ASP A 4 -13.53 2.61 -1.78
CA ASP A 4 -13.82 3.36 -3.00
C ASP A 4 -14.08 4.84 -2.70
N ALA A 5 -14.74 5.16 -1.59
CA ALA A 5 -14.92 6.52 -1.11
C ALA A 5 -13.59 7.15 -0.70
N TYR A 6 -12.69 6.38 -0.08
CA TYR A 6 -11.32 6.81 0.18
C TYR A 6 -10.57 7.08 -1.13
N GLN A 7 -10.57 6.14 -2.07
CA GLN A 7 -9.90 6.28 -3.37
C GLN A 7 -10.40 7.53 -4.11
N LYS A 8 -11.72 7.79 -4.11
CA LYS A 8 -12.33 9.00 -4.71
C LYS A 8 -11.91 10.29 -3.98
N ALA A 9 -11.85 10.28 -2.65
CA ALA A 9 -11.52 11.45 -1.85
C ALA A 9 -10.08 11.93 -2.06
N ILE A 10 -9.16 11.01 -2.37
CA ILE A 10 -7.73 11.32 -2.52
C ILE A 10 -7.32 11.75 -3.94
N ILE A 11 -8.17 11.55 -4.97
CA ILE A 11 -7.81 11.82 -6.38
C ILE A 11 -7.35 13.26 -6.58
N LYS A 12 -7.98 14.20 -5.88
CA LYS A 12 -7.64 15.64 -5.94
C LYS A 12 -6.22 15.97 -5.47
N PHE A 13 -5.53 15.04 -4.81
CA PHE A 13 -4.15 15.21 -4.35
C PHE A 13 -3.13 14.57 -5.30
N ASP A 14 -3.58 13.85 -6.34
CA ASP A 14 -2.69 13.41 -7.42
C ASP A 14 -2.40 14.60 -8.34
N LEU A 15 -1.14 15.01 -8.38
CA LEU A 15 -0.68 16.16 -9.18
C LEU A 15 -0.37 15.79 -10.63
N ASN A 16 -0.24 14.50 -10.94
CA ASN A 16 -0.09 14.06 -12.31
C ASN A 16 -1.43 14.25 -13.04
N GLU A 17 -1.35 14.64 -14.31
CA GLU A 17 -2.49 15.08 -15.13
C GLU A 17 -3.55 13.97 -15.35
N LYS A 18 -4.40 14.14 -16.36
CA LYS A 18 -5.41 13.16 -16.73
C LYS A 18 -4.74 11.84 -17.13
N ILE A 19 -5.32 10.72 -16.70
CA ILE A 19 -4.92 9.40 -17.18
C ILE A 19 -5.33 9.31 -18.66
N GLU A 20 -4.35 9.32 -19.55
CA GLU A 20 -4.56 9.23 -21.00
C GLU A 20 -4.87 7.79 -21.45
N SER A 21 -4.27 6.79 -20.80
CA SER A 21 -4.50 5.37 -21.05
C SER A 21 -4.29 4.55 -19.78
N GLN A 22 -5.14 3.54 -19.56
CA GLN A 22 -4.96 2.52 -18.51
C GLN A 22 -4.27 1.25 -19.03
N ASN A 23 -4.00 1.20 -20.33
CA ASN A 23 -3.35 0.06 -20.99
C ASN A 23 -1.85 0.29 -21.22
N GLU A 24 -1.32 1.43 -20.78
CA GLU A 24 0.07 1.82 -20.96
C GLU A 24 0.68 2.24 -19.62
N VAL A 25 1.98 1.97 -19.45
CA VAL A 25 2.75 2.48 -18.31
C VAL A 25 3.33 3.83 -18.70
N ASP A 26 2.82 4.90 -18.10
CA ASP A 26 3.34 6.25 -18.27
C ASP A 26 4.20 6.69 -17.08
N PHE A 27 4.79 7.89 -17.18
CA PHE A 27 5.60 8.45 -16.11
C PHE A 27 4.79 8.67 -14.82
N ALA A 28 3.52 9.03 -14.94
CA ALA A 28 2.65 9.30 -13.80
C ALA A 28 2.38 8.04 -12.97
N PHE A 29 2.19 6.89 -13.61
CA PHE A 29 2.07 5.61 -12.93
C PHE A 29 3.40 5.16 -12.31
N VAL A 30 4.51 5.32 -13.04
CA VAL A 30 5.86 5.02 -12.51
C VAL A 30 6.16 5.82 -11.25
N ASP A 31 5.82 7.13 -11.25
CA ASP A 31 5.92 7.99 -10.07
C ASP A 31 5.20 7.41 -8.84
N LYS A 32 3.99 6.88 -9.00
CA LYS A 32 3.24 6.26 -7.89
C LYS A 32 3.87 4.97 -7.39
N VAL A 33 4.40 4.14 -8.30
CA VAL A 33 5.07 2.89 -7.92
C VAL A 33 6.39 3.17 -7.20
N LEU A 34 7.14 4.18 -7.64
CA LEU A 34 8.38 4.60 -6.97
C LEU A 34 8.08 5.19 -5.59
N GLY A 35 7.05 6.03 -5.48
CA GLY A 35 6.56 6.56 -4.21
C GLY A 35 6.19 5.44 -3.23
N LEU A 36 5.42 4.45 -3.67
CA LEU A 36 5.08 3.27 -2.87
C LEU A 36 6.32 2.58 -2.28
N SER A 37 7.36 2.39 -3.10
CA SER A 37 8.62 1.80 -2.64
C SER A 37 9.36 2.69 -1.64
N GLY A 38 9.29 4.01 -1.82
CA GLY A 38 9.88 4.99 -0.90
C GLY A 38 9.26 4.88 0.49
N GLU A 39 7.93 4.92 0.57
CA GLU A 39 7.22 4.89 1.86
C GLU A 39 7.35 3.53 2.56
N ALA A 40 7.40 2.43 1.79
CA ALA A 40 7.73 1.12 2.34
C ALA A 40 9.15 1.11 2.96
N GLY A 41 10.11 1.79 2.33
CA GLY A 41 11.45 1.99 2.86
C GLY A 41 11.47 2.81 4.15
N GLU A 42 10.65 3.86 4.23
CA GLU A 42 10.47 4.69 5.43
C GLU A 42 9.87 3.90 6.60
N VAL A 43 8.87 3.05 6.35
CA VAL A 43 8.36 2.10 7.37
C VAL A 43 9.50 1.21 7.88
N ALA A 44 10.28 0.62 6.97
CA ALA A 44 11.39 -0.25 7.34
C ALA A 44 12.46 0.49 8.15
N ASP A 45 12.82 1.73 7.77
CA ASP A 45 13.80 2.53 8.47
C ASP A 45 13.35 2.88 9.89
N LYS A 46 12.08 3.28 10.07
CA LYS A 46 11.50 3.57 11.38
C LYS A 46 11.47 2.34 12.28
N VAL A 47 11.02 1.19 11.78
CA VAL A 47 11.04 -0.07 12.54
C VAL A 47 12.47 -0.48 12.92
N LYS A 48 13.41 -0.37 11.99
CA LYS A 48 14.84 -0.64 12.24
C LYS A 48 15.40 0.25 13.36
N LYS A 49 15.07 1.55 13.39
CA LYS A 49 15.48 2.47 14.46
C LYS A 49 14.91 2.07 15.81
N VAL A 50 13.64 1.63 15.87
CA VAL A 50 13.01 1.13 17.11
C VAL A 50 13.76 -0.11 17.63
N ILE A 51 14.15 -1.04 16.76
CA ILE A 51 14.96 -2.20 17.16
C ILE A 51 16.33 -1.77 17.67
N ARG A 52 17.03 -0.89 16.94
CA ARG A 52 18.40 -0.46 17.23
C ARG A 52 18.50 0.37 18.52
N ASP A 53 17.59 1.33 18.70
CA ASP A 53 17.71 2.40 19.70
C ASP A 53 16.75 2.22 20.89
N GLN A 54 15.72 1.38 20.76
CA GLN A 54 14.64 1.25 21.75
C GLN A 54 14.38 -0.20 22.18
N GLU A 55 15.31 -1.13 21.92
CA GLU A 55 15.16 -2.57 22.23
C GLU A 55 13.86 -3.18 21.65
N GLY A 56 13.39 -2.66 20.52
CA GLY A 56 12.13 -3.09 19.91
C GLY A 56 10.86 -2.56 20.60
N LYS A 57 10.97 -1.69 21.61
CA LYS A 57 9.83 -1.14 22.35
C LYS A 57 9.30 0.11 21.64
N LEU A 58 8.09 0.03 21.09
CA LEU A 58 7.43 1.14 20.41
C LEU A 58 6.87 2.18 21.40
N SER A 59 7.28 3.43 21.27
CA SER A 59 6.60 4.56 21.91
C SER A 59 5.32 4.98 21.16
N VAL A 60 4.53 5.89 21.76
CA VAL A 60 3.38 6.50 21.09
C VAL A 60 3.80 7.27 19.84
N ASN A 61 4.97 7.92 19.89
CA ASN A 61 5.48 8.70 18.76
C ASN A 61 5.92 7.77 17.61
N ASP A 62 6.54 6.63 17.90
CA ASP A 62 6.93 5.68 16.86
C ASP A 62 5.71 5.09 16.14
N LYS A 63 4.68 4.71 16.90
CA LYS A 63 3.42 4.22 16.32
C LYS A 63 2.77 5.26 15.42
N LYS A 64 2.78 6.53 15.85
CA LYS A 64 2.26 7.63 15.05
C LYS A 64 3.08 7.82 13.77
N ALA A 65 4.41 7.86 13.88
CA ALA A 65 5.30 8.05 12.75
C ALA A 65 5.18 6.91 11.74
N ILE A 66 5.21 5.65 12.18
CA ILE A 66 5.01 4.48 11.31
C ILE A 66 3.61 4.50 10.69
N GLY A 67 2.59 4.89 11.46
CA GLY A 67 1.23 5.02 10.97
C GLY A 67 1.06 6.08 9.87
N GLN A 68 1.85 7.16 9.89
CA GLN A 68 1.87 8.15 8.82
C GLN A 68 2.38 7.53 7.51
N GLU A 69 3.52 6.84 7.55
CA GLU A 69 4.07 6.16 6.36
C GLU A 69 3.15 5.07 5.82
N LEU A 70 2.46 4.33 6.71
CA LEU A 70 1.42 3.37 6.28
C LEU A 70 0.24 4.07 5.60
N GLY A 71 -0.09 5.29 6.01
CA GLY A 71 -1.07 6.15 5.34
C GLY A 71 -0.60 6.59 3.95
N ASP A 72 0.67 6.93 3.79
CA ASP A 72 1.27 7.29 2.50
C ASP A 72 1.35 6.07 1.57
N ILE A 73 1.67 4.88 2.09
CA ILE A 73 1.54 3.61 1.37
C ILE A 73 0.11 3.39 0.89
N LEU A 74 -0.89 3.59 1.76
CA LEU A 74 -2.30 3.45 1.38
C LEU A 74 -2.68 4.43 0.25
N TRP A 75 -2.17 5.67 0.30
CA TRP A 75 -2.37 6.64 -0.76
C TRP A 75 -1.75 6.18 -2.09
N TYR A 76 -0.52 5.68 -2.09
CA TYR A 76 0.12 5.17 -3.30
C TYR A 76 -0.52 3.90 -3.84
N VAL A 77 -1.00 2.98 -2.99
CA VAL A 77 -1.77 1.80 -3.43
C VAL A 77 -3.08 2.25 -4.09
N ALA A 78 -3.80 3.17 -3.47
CA ALA A 78 -5.08 3.66 -3.98
C ALA A 78 -4.94 4.42 -5.31
N THR A 79 -3.90 5.25 -5.45
CA THR A 79 -3.60 5.94 -6.71
C THR A 79 -3.11 4.97 -7.78
N SER A 80 -2.23 4.02 -7.45
CA SER A 80 -1.80 2.96 -8.39
C SER A 80 -2.98 2.16 -8.92
N ALA A 81 -3.94 1.78 -8.06
CA ALA A 81 -5.17 1.12 -8.46
C ALA A 81 -5.98 1.96 -9.48
N ARG A 82 -6.02 3.28 -9.30
CA ARG A 82 -6.66 4.20 -10.26
C ARG A 82 -5.97 4.20 -11.62
N TYR A 83 -4.63 4.19 -11.69
CA TYR A 83 -3.88 4.07 -12.95
C TYR A 83 -4.14 2.74 -13.65
N LEU A 84 -4.41 1.67 -12.89
CA LEU A 84 -4.78 0.36 -13.43
C LEU A 84 -6.27 0.23 -13.79
N GLY A 85 -7.10 1.22 -13.44
CA GLY A 85 -8.55 1.14 -13.63
C GLY A 85 -9.26 0.14 -12.70
N ILE A 86 -8.64 -0.20 -11.57
CA ILE A 86 -9.16 -1.15 -10.58
C ILE A 86 -9.63 -0.37 -9.35
N SER A 87 -10.78 -0.75 -8.80
CA SER A 87 -11.25 -0.13 -7.57
C SER A 87 -10.44 -0.63 -6.36
N LEU A 88 -10.23 0.24 -5.37
CA LEU A 88 -9.50 -0.17 -4.16
C LEU A 88 -10.28 -1.22 -3.36
N GLU A 89 -11.61 -1.14 -3.35
CA GLU A 89 -12.49 -2.14 -2.74
C GLU A 89 -12.34 -3.52 -3.41
N GLN A 90 -12.24 -3.56 -4.75
CA GLN A 90 -12.00 -4.79 -5.50
C GLN A 90 -10.66 -5.43 -5.09
N ILE A 91 -9.57 -4.65 -5.06
CA ILE A 91 -8.25 -5.14 -4.63
C ILE A 91 -8.31 -5.75 -3.23
N ALA A 92 -8.99 -5.07 -2.30
CA ALA A 92 -9.13 -5.55 -0.93
C ALA A 92 -9.95 -6.85 -0.85
N SER A 93 -11.07 -6.91 -1.57
CA SER A 93 -11.95 -8.09 -1.60
C SER A 93 -11.23 -9.32 -2.15
N GLU A 94 -10.58 -9.18 -3.31
CA GLU A 94 -9.78 -10.25 -3.93
C GLU A 94 -8.59 -10.67 -3.04
N ASN A 95 -8.00 -9.73 -2.30
CA ASN A 95 -6.94 -10.04 -1.35
C ASN A 95 -7.46 -10.92 -0.19
N ILE A 96 -8.63 -10.59 0.36
CA ILE A 96 -9.27 -11.37 1.44
C ILE A 96 -9.58 -12.78 0.93
N GLU A 97 -10.25 -12.92 -0.21
CA GLU A 97 -10.60 -14.22 -0.80
C GLU A 97 -9.35 -15.10 -1.00
N LYS A 98 -8.26 -14.50 -1.49
CA LYS A 98 -6.97 -15.18 -1.63
C LYS A 98 -6.39 -15.63 -0.28
N LEU A 99 -6.46 -14.78 0.75
CA LEU A 99 -5.95 -15.11 2.09
C LEU A 99 -6.80 -16.18 2.78
N GLU A 100 -8.13 -16.15 2.64
CA GLU A 100 -9.03 -17.18 3.15
C GLU A 100 -8.82 -18.52 2.45
N SER A 101 -8.61 -18.51 1.13
CA SER A 101 -8.23 -19.70 0.37
C SER A 101 -6.91 -20.30 0.88
N ARG A 102 -5.90 -19.47 1.15
CA ARG A 102 -4.63 -19.93 1.75
C ARG A 102 -4.82 -20.52 3.14
N LEU A 103 -5.67 -19.90 3.96
CA LEU A 103 -5.97 -20.35 5.30
C LEU A 103 -6.65 -21.73 5.28
N SER A 104 -7.69 -21.90 4.46
CA SER A 104 -8.44 -23.17 4.35
C SER A 104 -7.60 -24.33 3.84
N ARG A 105 -6.58 -24.06 3.01
CA ARG A 105 -5.61 -25.06 2.52
C ARG A 105 -4.46 -25.35 3.48
N GLY A 106 -4.36 -24.64 4.61
CA GLY A 106 -3.21 -24.74 5.51
C GLY A 106 -1.89 -24.27 4.88
N LYS A 107 -1.95 -23.33 3.91
CA LYS A 107 -0.81 -22.81 3.15
C LYS A 107 -0.40 -21.39 3.53
N ILE A 108 -0.86 -20.89 4.68
CA ILE A 108 -0.54 -19.54 5.15
C ILE A 108 0.97 -19.37 5.48
N SER A 109 1.64 -20.48 5.85
CA SER A 109 3.08 -20.59 6.05
C SER A 109 3.73 -21.46 4.95
N GLY A 110 4.53 -20.85 4.06
CA GLY A 110 5.26 -21.53 2.97
C GLY A 110 6.27 -20.63 2.23
N SER A 111 7.38 -21.10 1.68
CA SER A 111 8.52 -20.22 1.34
C SER A 111 8.50 -19.47 0.00
N GLY A 112 7.35 -19.14 -0.64
CA GLY A 112 7.41 -18.45 -1.95
C GLY A 112 6.11 -18.05 -2.62
N ASP A 113 6.26 -17.47 -3.83
CA ASP A 113 5.28 -16.70 -4.62
C ASP A 113 4.06 -17.47 -5.11
N GLU A 114 4.08 -18.81 -5.07
CA GLU A 114 2.90 -19.66 -5.31
C GLU A 114 2.24 -20.12 -3.99
N ARG A 115 1.75 -19.16 -3.21
CA ARG A 115 0.87 -19.40 -2.06
C ARG A 115 -0.60 -19.20 -2.42
#